data_AF-A0A1F6DFF5-F1
#
_entry.id   AF-A0A1F6DFF5-F1
#
_cell.length_a   1.000
_cell.length_b   1.000
_cell.length_c   1.000
_cell.angle_alpha   90.00
_cell.angle_beta   90.00
_cell.angle_gamma   90.00
#
_symmetry.space_group_name_H-M   'P 1'
#
loop_
_entity.id
_entity.type
_entity.pdbx_description
1 polymer ?
#
loop_
_entity_poly.entity_id
_entity_poly.type
_entity_poly.pdbx_seq_one_letter_code
_entity_poly.pdbx_strand_id
1 'polypeptide(L)'
;MDTAAEELVDRFTNLIINPTVWLVFTAGLFLFLWGLVTFIFNLGEGGENTEGKQHMLWGLIGMFVMVGVLGIIALLNNTFNLGVTPDARRYEPDMSRLKDINSAYKFVE
;
A
#
# COMPACT_ATOMS: atom_id res chain seq x y z
N MET A 1 9.01 -14.59 27.87
CA MET A 1 7.89 -13.64 27.73
C MET A 1 6.80 -14.37 26.96
N ASP A 2 5.54 -14.14 27.29
CA ASP A 2 4.43 -15.08 27.07
C ASP A 2 4.06 -15.25 25.57
N THR A 3 4.36 -16.42 25.01
CA THR A 3 4.14 -16.76 23.59
C THR A 3 2.68 -16.62 23.15
N ALA A 4 1.73 -16.77 24.07
CA ALA A 4 0.30 -16.60 23.77
C ALA A 4 -0.06 -15.14 23.47
N ALA A 5 0.56 -14.18 24.16
CA ALA A 5 0.32 -12.77 23.92
C ALA A 5 0.88 -12.32 22.56
N GLU A 6 2.09 -12.77 22.22
CA GLU A 6 2.72 -12.50 20.92
C GLU A 6 1.87 -13.06 19.76
N GLU A 7 1.37 -14.29 19.90
CA GLU A 7 0.53 -14.92 18.87
C GLU A 7 -0.81 -14.18 18.64
N LEU A 8 -1.43 -13.65 19.70
CA LEU A 8 -2.64 -12.85 19.58
C LEU A 8 -2.40 -11.53 18.86
N VAL A 9 -1.30 -10.84 19.17
CA VAL A 9 -0.91 -9.59 18.51
C VAL A 9 -0.61 -9.82 17.03
N ASP A 10 0.10 -10.89 16.70
CA ASP A 10 0.42 -11.24 15.30
C ASP A 10 -0.83 -11.58 14.49
N ARG A 11 -1.75 -12.36 15.07
CA ARG A 11 -3.03 -12.67 14.40
C ARG A 11 -3.84 -11.40 14.18
N PHE A 12 -3.97 -10.53 15.18
CA PHE A 12 -4.72 -9.28 15.06
C PHE A 12 -4.14 -8.38 13.96
N THR A 13 -2.82 -8.22 13.94
CA THR A 13 -2.11 -7.41 12.95
C THR A 13 -2.30 -7.95 11.53
N ASN A 14 -2.16 -9.26 11.35
CA ASN A 14 -2.27 -9.89 10.04
C ASN A 14 -3.72 -9.95 9.51
N LEU A 15 -4.71 -10.14 10.38
CA LEU A 15 -6.12 -10.30 9.97
C LEU A 15 -6.86 -8.97 9.84
N ILE A 16 -6.48 -7.93 10.59
CA ILE A 16 -7.24 -6.69 10.67
C ILE A 16 -6.42 -5.51 10.14
N ILE A 17 -5.21 -5.30 10.67
CA ILE A 17 -4.42 -4.11 10.36
C ILE A 17 -3.93 -4.14 8.91
N ASN A 18 -3.25 -5.22 8.50
CA ASN A 18 -2.70 -5.33 7.15
C ASN A 18 -3.77 -5.18 6.05
N PRO A 19 -4.91 -5.89 6.09
CA PRO A 19 -5.97 -5.73 5.08
C PRO A 19 -6.58 -4.33 5.08
N THR A 20 -6.76 -3.72 6.25
CA THR A 20 -7.35 -2.37 6.36
C THR A 20 -6.45 -1.31 5.71
N VAL A 21 -5.13 -1.39 5.93
CA VAL A 21 -4.17 -0.47 5.29
C VAL A 21 -4.27 -0.56 3.77
N TRP A 22 -4.26 -1.78 3.22
CA TRP A 22 -4.41 -2.00 1.78
C TRP A 22 -5.75 -1.49 1.23
N LEU A 23 -6.83 -1.68 1.98
CA LEU A 23 -8.17 -1.24 1.60
C LEU A 23 -8.26 0.30 1.54
N VAL A 24 -7.78 0.98 2.58
CA VAL A 24 -7.79 2.45 2.62
C VAL A 24 -6.84 3.03 1.57
N PHE A 25 -5.67 2.41 1.35
CA PHE A 25 -4.74 2.84 0.31
C PHE A 25 -5.36 2.74 -1.08
N THR A 26 -6.00 1.60 -1.38
CA THR A 26 -6.66 1.38 -2.68
C THR A 26 -7.81 2.35 -2.87
N ALA A 27 -8.64 2.57 -1.84
CA ALA A 27 -9.73 3.54 -1.91
C ALA A 27 -9.23 4.98 -2.11
N GLY A 28 -8.18 5.39 -1.40
CA GLY A 28 -7.56 6.70 -1.55
C GLY A 28 -6.96 6.92 -2.94
N LEU A 29 -6.26 5.90 -3.47
CA LEU A 29 -5.71 5.91 -4.82
C LEU A 29 -6.82 6.02 -5.87
N PHE A 30 -7.92 5.28 -5.72
CA PHE A 30 -9.07 5.36 -6.62
C PHE A 30 -9.71 6.75 -6.64
N LEU A 31 -9.94 7.36 -5.48
CA LEU A 31 -10.49 8.72 -5.39
C LEU A 31 -9.54 9.77 -5.99
N PHE A 32 -8.23 9.60 -5.78
CA PHE A 32 -7.21 10.44 -6.41
C PHE A 32 -7.23 10.34 -7.93
N LEU A 33 -7.24 9.11 -8.48
CA LEU A 33 -7.27 8.89 -9.93
C LEU A 33 -8.56 9.42 -10.55
N TRP A 34 -9.71 9.22 -9.91
CA TRP A 34 -10.98 9.78 -10.34
C TRP A 34 -10.95 11.32 -10.41
N GLY A 35 -10.43 11.96 -9.36
CA GLY A 35 -10.25 13.41 -9.32
C GLY A 35 -9.27 13.92 -10.38
N LEU A 36 -8.17 13.20 -10.62
CA LEU A 36 -7.18 13.53 -11.64
C LEU A 36 -7.78 13.47 -13.05
N VAL A 37 -8.48 12.39 -13.38
CA VAL A 37 -9.12 12.19 -14.68
C VAL A 37 -10.18 13.29 -14.92
N THR A 38 -11.03 13.55 -13.93
CA THR A 38 -12.07 14.60 -14.00
C THR A 38 -11.45 16.00 -14.17
N PHE A 39 -10.35 16.28 -13.46
CA PHE A 39 -9.61 17.53 -13.60
C PHE A 39 -9.02 17.69 -15.01
N ILE A 40 -8.36 16.65 -15.55
CA ILE A 40 -7.76 16.70 -16.89
C ILE A 40 -8.84 16.90 -17.96
N PHE A 41 -9.98 16.22 -17.88
CA PHE A 41 -11.07 16.40 -18.83
C PHE A 41 -11.67 17.83 -18.76
N ASN A 42 -11.88 18.36 -17.56
CA ASN A 42 -12.46 19.70 -17.37
C ASN A 42 -11.45 20.85 -17.62
N LEU A 43 -10.14 20.56 -17.71
CA LEU A 43 -9.13 21.54 -18.09
C LEU A 43 -9.30 22.06 -19.53
N GLY A 44 -9.90 21.26 -20.41
CA GLY A 44 -10.12 21.63 -21.81
C GLY A 44 -11.33 22.55 -22.06
N GLU A 45 -12.28 22.61 -21.14
CA GLU A 45 -13.57 23.29 -21.36
C GLU A 45 -13.68 24.69 -20.74
N GLY A 46 -12.66 25.16 -20.01
CA GLY A 46 -12.62 26.53 -19.48
C GLY A 46 -13.68 26.88 -18.41
N GLY A 47 -14.47 25.89 -17.95
CA GLY A 47 -15.48 26.04 -16.91
C GLY A 47 -14.94 25.99 -15.48
N GLU A 48 -15.77 26.34 -14.50
CA GLU A 48 -15.44 26.31 -13.07
C GLU A 48 -15.09 24.87 -12.61
N ASN A 49 -13.80 24.64 -12.44
CA ASN A 49 -13.22 23.34 -12.09
C ASN A 49 -13.32 23.02 -10.58
N THR A 50 -14.39 23.42 -9.89
CA THR A 50 -14.51 23.30 -8.43
C THR A 50 -14.60 21.85 -7.98
N GLU A 51 -15.39 21.03 -8.68
CA GLU A 51 -15.64 19.64 -8.32
C GLU A 51 -14.43 18.72 -8.57
N GLY A 52 -13.79 18.84 -9.75
CA GLY A 52 -12.57 18.08 -10.07
C GLY A 52 -11.39 18.41 -9.14
N LYS A 53 -11.23 19.69 -8.78
CA LYS A 53 -10.23 20.11 -7.78
C LYS A 53 -10.53 19.54 -6.40
N GLN A 54 -11.80 19.50 -6.00
CA GLN A 54 -12.21 18.95 -4.70
C GLN A 54 -11.89 17.44 -4.62
N HIS A 55 -12.21 16.66 -5.66
CA HIS A 55 -11.86 15.24 -5.69
C HIS A 55 -10.34 14.99 -5.70
N MET A 56 -9.56 15.82 -6.41
CA MET A 56 -8.10 15.75 -6.37
C MET A 56 -7.56 16.05 -4.97
N LEU A 57 -8.13 17.04 -4.28
CA LEU A 57 -7.71 17.42 -2.92
C LEU A 57 -8.00 16.30 -1.92
N TRP A 58 -9.17 15.66 -1.97
CA TRP A 58 -9.49 14.51 -1.13
C TRP A 58 -8.56 13.32 -1.38
N GLY A 59 -8.22 13.06 -2.64
CA GLY A 59 -7.22 12.05 -3.00
C GLY A 59 -5.82 12.38 -2.47
N LEU A 60 -5.39 13.64 -2.60
CA LEU A 60 -4.09 14.11 -2.10
C LEU A 60 -3.99 14.03 -0.57
N ILE A 61 -5.06 14.39 0.14
CA ILE A 61 -5.15 14.23 1.60
C ILE A 61 -5.01 12.75 1.99
N GLY A 62 -5.70 11.84 1.29
CA GLY A 62 -5.58 10.41 1.52
C GLY A 62 -4.15 9.89 1.32
N MET A 63 -3.48 10.32 0.25
CA MET A 63 -2.08 9.97 -0.02
C MET A 63 -1.12 10.58 1.01
N PHE A 64 -1.35 11.82 1.44
CA PHE A 64 -0.55 12.48 2.48
C PHE A 64 -0.62 11.72 3.80
N VAL A 65 -1.80 11.26 4.20
CA VAL A 65 -1.97 10.43 5.41
C VAL A 65 -1.20 9.11 5.28
N MET A 66 -1.29 8.43 4.13
CA MET A 66 -0.54 7.17 3.90
C MET A 66 0.98 7.36 4.00
N VAL A 67 1.52 8.40 3.36
CA VAL A 67 2.95 8.74 3.46
C VAL A 67 3.32 9.14 4.88
N GLY A 68 2.46 9.89 5.56
CA GLY A 68 2.63 10.29 6.96
C GLY A 68 2.73 9.09 7.90
N VAL A 69 1.85 8.10 7.76
CA VAL A 69 1.88 6.86 8.57
C VAL A 69 3.19 6.10 8.36
N LEU A 70 3.62 5.90 7.12
CA LEU A 70 4.89 5.23 6.81
C LEU A 70 6.10 6.01 7.36
N GLY A 71 6.06 7.34 7.28
CA GLY A 71 7.09 8.22 7.85
C GLY A 71 7.17 8.12 9.36
N ILE A 72 6.03 8.11 10.05
CA ILE A 72 5.96 7.97 11.51
C ILE A 72 6.47 6.58 11.94
N ILE A 73 6.05 5.50 11.27
CA ILE A 73 6.54 4.15 11.56
C ILE A 73 8.05 4.08 11.36
N ALA A 74 8.58 4.65 10.27
CA ALA A 74 10.01 4.68 10.01
C ALA A 74 10.77 5.48 11.08
N LEU A 75 10.21 6.62 11.51
CA LEU A 75 10.80 7.43 12.58
C LEU A 75 10.85 6.66 13.90
N LEU A 76 9.73 6.08 14.33
CA LEU A 76 9.65 5.29 15.56
C LEU A 76 10.56 4.07 15.52
N ASN A 77 10.63 3.38 14.37
CA ASN A 77 11.50 2.23 14.21
C ASN A 77 12.99 2.61 14.28
N ASN A 78 13.37 3.77 13.75
CA ASN A 78 14.75 4.27 13.84
C ASN A 78 15.08 4.76 15.26
N THR A 79 14.15 5.44 15.92
CA THR A 79 14.35 5.97 17.28
C THR A 79 14.39 4.89 18.35
N PHE A 80 13.54 3.87 18.26
CA PHE A 80 13.39 2.84 19.28
C PHE A 80 13.92 1.47 18.85
N ASN A 81 14.46 1.35 17.63
CA ASN A 81 15.01 0.12 17.05
C ASN A 81 14.07 -1.09 17.19
N LEU A 82 12.82 -0.91 16.78
CA LEU A 82 11.72 -1.86 17.02
C LEU A 82 11.74 -3.07 16.06
N GLY A 83 12.62 -3.10 15.07
CA GLY A 83 12.70 -4.19 14.08
C GLY A 83 11.50 -4.26 13.12
N VAL A 84 10.64 -3.24 13.09
CA VAL A 84 9.43 -3.21 12.27
C VAL A 84 9.74 -2.67 10.89
N THR A 85 9.76 -3.54 9.87
CA THR A 85 9.81 -3.10 8.47
C THR A 85 8.40 -2.94 7.93
N PRO A 86 7.98 -1.78 7.42
CA PRO A 86 6.72 -1.66 6.71
C PRO A 86 6.70 -2.59 5.50
N ASP A 87 5.84 -3.60 5.53
CA ASP A 87 5.85 -4.75 4.61
C ASP A 87 5.51 -4.40 3.15
N ALA A 88 5.10 -3.16 2.88
CA ALA A 88 4.78 -2.67 1.54
C ALA A 88 5.94 -2.79 0.53
N ARG A 89 7.18 -3.09 1.00
CA ARG A 89 8.37 -3.23 0.15
C ARG A 89 8.85 -4.66 -0.07
N ARG A 90 8.22 -5.68 0.54
CA ARG A 90 8.72 -7.07 0.52
C ARG A 90 7.70 -8.08 0.01
N TYR A 91 7.04 -7.76 -1.11
CA TYR A 91 6.49 -8.84 -1.91
C TYR A 91 7.65 -9.55 -2.63
N GLU A 92 8.21 -10.58 -2.00
CA GLU A 92 9.07 -11.54 -2.66
C GLU A 92 8.15 -12.65 -3.20
N PRO A 93 7.79 -12.62 -4.50
CA PRO A 93 7.03 -13.72 -5.09
C PRO A 93 7.85 -15.00 -4.96
N ASP A 94 7.21 -16.07 -4.49
CA ASP A 94 7.86 -17.37 -4.36
C ASP A 94 8.27 -17.92 -5.74
N MET A 95 9.55 -17.75 -6.05
CA MET A 95 10.18 -18.22 -7.28
C MET A 95 10.61 -19.69 -7.20
N SER A 96 10.27 -20.42 -6.12
CA SER A 96 10.62 -21.85 -5.98
C SER A 96 10.09 -22.67 -7.15
N ARG A 97 8.92 -22.30 -7.68
CA ARG A 97 8.30 -22.90 -8.87
C ARG A 97 9.11 -22.74 -10.14
N LEU A 98 10.01 -21.74 -10.23
CA LEU A 98 10.85 -21.52 -11.41
C LEU A 98 11.96 -22.58 -11.52
N LYS A 99 12.34 -23.22 -10.41
CA LYS A 99 13.34 -24.31 -10.41
C LYS A 99 12.80 -25.56 -11.11
N ASP A 100 11.51 -25.84 -10.96
CA ASP A 100 10.85 -26.98 -11.59
C ASP A 100 10.77 -26.84 -13.12
N ILE A 101 10.57 -25.61 -13.60
CA ILE A 101 10.51 -25.30 -15.04
C ILE A 101 11.87 -25.52 -15.71
N ASN A 102 12.95 -25.06 -15.07
CA ASN A 102 14.30 -25.26 -15.58
C ASN A 102 14.68 -26.75 -15.63
N SER A 103 14.22 -27.54 -14.65
CA SER A 103 14.41 -28.98 -14.67
C SER A 103 13.63 -29.64 -15.81
N ALA A 104 12.37 -29.25 -16.04
CA ALA A 104 11.54 -29.75 -17.14
C ALA A 104 12.17 -29.52 -18.53
N TYR A 105 12.81 -28.37 -18.75
CA TYR A 105 13.49 -28.05 -20.00
C TYR A 105 14.74 -28.92 -20.25
N LYS A 106 15.44 -29.34 -19.20
CA LYS A 106 16.62 -30.22 -19.31
C LYS A 106 16.33 -31.66 -19.77
N PHE A 107 15.06 -32.06 -19.84
CA PHE A 107 14.68 -33.38 -20.36
C PHE A 107 14.32 -33.35 -21.86
N VAL A 108 14.32 -32.17 -22.48
CA VAL A 108 13.95 -31.96 -23.90
C VAL A 108 15.19 -31.78 -24.80
N GLU A 109 16.38 -31.64 -24.21
CA GLU A 109 17.70 -31.59 -24.87
C GLU A 109 18.46 -32.90 -24.65
#